data_AF-A0A804RDE3-F1
#
_entry.id   AF-A0A804RDE3-F1
#
_cell.length_a   1.000
_cell.length_b   1.000
_cell.length_c   1.000
_cell.angle_alpha   90.00
_cell.angle_beta   90.00
_cell.angle_gamma   90.00
#
_symmetry.space_group_name_H-M   'P 1'
#
loop_
_entity.id
_entity.type
_entity.pdbx_description
1 polymer ?
#
loop_
_entity_poly.entity_id
_entity_poly.type
_entity_poly.pdbx_seq_one_letter_code
_entity_poly.pdbx_strand_id
1 'polypeptide(L)'
;MSQATEVVGNPYAAELAAAKKAVALAARLCQRVQRSILHSDIQSKADKTPVTVADYGSQVLVCLVLKKELPSHSFSIIAEEDSKDLREDGAQEIIEHITTLINETIVNDGSYNMSLSKEDVLSAIDGGKSEGGPSGRHWILDPIDGTKGFIRGDQYAVALGLLDEGKVVLGVLGCPNLPLKSTNKNNSSSFGDRIGSLFFATIGCGAQVEALEGSEPQKHHTPSVI
;
A
#
# COMPACT_ATOMS: atom_id res chain seq x y z
N MET A 1 45.64 6.45 11.29
CA MET A 1 44.77 5.26 11.20
C MET A 1 43.35 5.76 10.98
N SER A 2 42.89 5.75 9.73
CA SER A 2 41.54 6.18 9.38
C SER A 2 40.60 5.01 9.70
N GLN A 3 39.66 5.19 10.63
CA GLN A 3 38.58 4.22 10.82
C GLN A 3 37.72 4.24 9.55
N ALA A 4 37.66 3.10 8.86
CA ALA A 4 36.69 2.88 7.82
C ALA A 4 35.31 2.84 8.47
N THR A 5 34.45 3.78 8.13
CA THR A 5 33.03 3.73 8.47
C THR A 5 32.46 2.50 7.77
N GLU A 6 32.20 1.42 8.50
CA GLU A 6 31.42 0.30 7.97
C GLU A 6 30.07 0.85 7.55
N VAL A 7 29.76 0.74 6.25
CA VAL A 7 28.40 0.98 5.76
C VAL A 7 27.55 -0.19 6.26
N VAL A 8 27.00 -0.05 7.46
CA VAL A 8 26.01 -0.99 7.98
C VAL A 8 24.84 -0.96 7.01
N GLY A 9 24.60 -2.09 6.34
CA GLY A 9 23.46 -2.23 5.42
C GLY A 9 22.13 -1.98 6.13
N ASN A 10 21.11 -1.56 5.39
CA ASN A 10 19.79 -1.29 5.95
C ASN A 10 19.23 -2.54 6.67
N PRO A 11 19.06 -2.53 8.01
CA PRO A 11 18.59 -3.69 8.76
C PRO A 11 17.13 -4.04 8.46
N TYR A 12 16.38 -3.13 7.82
CA TYR A 12 14.98 -3.30 7.40
C TYR A 12 14.84 -3.48 5.88
N ALA A 13 15.90 -3.93 5.19
CA ALA A 13 15.89 -4.04 3.73
C ALA A 13 14.83 -5.03 3.21
N ALA A 14 14.62 -6.15 3.91
CA ALA A 14 13.62 -7.15 3.53
C ALA A 14 12.19 -6.61 3.74
N GLU A 15 11.96 -5.96 4.88
CA GLU A 15 10.70 -5.31 5.23
C GLU A 15 10.37 -4.19 4.24
N LEU A 16 11.36 -3.40 3.85
CA LEU A 16 11.20 -2.35 2.85
C LEU A 16 10.84 -2.93 1.49
N ALA A 17 11.52 -3.98 1.04
CA ALA A 17 11.19 -4.63 -0.22
C ALA A 17 9.76 -5.19 -0.22
N ALA A 18 9.35 -5.84 0.88
CA ALA A 18 8.00 -6.36 1.04
C ALA A 18 6.94 -5.25 1.08
N ALA A 19 7.17 -4.18 1.85
CA ALA A 19 6.27 -3.04 1.98
C ALA A 19 6.07 -2.32 0.64
N LYS A 20 7.15 -2.13 -0.13
CA LYS A 20 7.06 -1.52 -1.47
C LYS A 20 6.21 -2.35 -2.43
N LYS A 21 6.40 -3.67 -2.46
CA LYS A 21 5.56 -4.58 -3.27
C LYS A 21 4.10 -4.52 -2.84
N ALA A 22 3.85 -4.57 -1.53
CA ALA A 22 2.51 -4.54 -0.94
C ALA A 22 1.76 -3.27 -1.30
N VAL A 23 2.37 -2.11 -1.04
CA VAL A 23 1.78 -0.79 -1.32
C VAL A 23 1.60 -0.57 -2.82
N ALA A 24 2.55 -0.98 -3.66
CA ALA A 24 2.39 -0.85 -5.11
C ALA A 24 1.22 -1.68 -5.65
N LEU A 25 1.01 -2.91 -5.14
CA LEU A 25 -0.09 -3.77 -5.54
C LEU A 25 -1.44 -3.22 -5.07
N ALA A 26 -1.54 -2.77 -3.83
CA ALA A 26 -2.73 -2.11 -3.30
C ALA A 26 -3.07 -0.81 -4.06
N ALA A 27 -2.07 0.01 -4.35
CA ALA A 27 -2.25 1.23 -5.14
C ALA A 27 -2.82 0.96 -6.55
N ARG A 28 -2.40 -0.13 -7.21
CA ARG A 28 -2.99 -0.56 -8.50
C ARG A 28 -4.47 -0.92 -8.35
N LEU A 29 -4.85 -1.61 -7.28
CA LEU A 29 -6.27 -1.90 -6.98
C LEU A 29 -7.04 -0.59 -6.83
N CYS A 30 -6.55 0.34 -6.00
CA CYS A 30 -7.20 1.63 -5.77
C CYS A 30 -7.37 2.43 -7.06
N GLN A 31 -6.37 2.48 -7.95
CA GLN A 31 -6.48 3.16 -9.24
C GLN A 31 -7.61 2.59 -10.11
N ARG A 32 -7.78 1.25 -10.11
CA ARG A 32 -8.86 0.59 -10.86
C ARG A 32 -10.22 0.95 -10.30
N VAL A 33 -10.38 0.93 -8.98
CA VAL A 33 -11.64 1.31 -8.32
C VAL A 33 -11.96 2.77 -8.57
N GLN A 34 -11.00 3.68 -8.38
CA GLN A 34 -11.20 5.11 -8.61
C GLN A 34 -11.62 5.39 -10.05
N ARG A 35 -10.98 4.75 -11.03
CA ARG A 35 -11.37 4.88 -12.44
C ARG A 35 -12.81 4.41 -12.67
N SER A 36 -13.22 3.30 -12.05
CA SER A 36 -14.60 2.82 -12.15
C SER A 36 -15.62 3.83 -11.59
N ILE A 37 -15.29 4.47 -10.45
CA ILE A 37 -16.12 5.54 -9.85
C ILE A 37 -16.28 6.70 -10.83
N LEU A 38 -15.18 7.18 -11.42
CA LEU A 38 -15.18 8.35 -12.30
C LEU A 38 -15.85 8.10 -13.67
N HIS A 39 -15.87 6.85 -14.13
CA HIS A 39 -16.51 6.45 -15.40
C HIS A 39 -17.98 6.08 -15.25
N SER A 40 -18.44 5.77 -14.03
CA SER A 40 -19.84 5.52 -13.77
C SER A 40 -20.56 6.87 -13.68
N ASP A 41 -21.52 7.16 -14.57
CA ASP A 41 -22.34 8.39 -14.60
C ASP A 41 -23.19 8.65 -13.33
N ILE A 42 -22.93 7.91 -12.25
CA ILE A 42 -23.68 7.92 -11.00
C ILE A 42 -23.13 9.02 -10.10
N GLN A 43 -23.54 10.27 -10.39
CA GLN A 43 -23.57 11.35 -9.40
C GLN A 43 -24.64 11.10 -8.32
N SER A 44 -24.61 9.95 -7.64
CA SER A 44 -25.38 9.74 -6.41
C SER A 44 -24.40 9.80 -5.23
N LYS A 45 -24.40 10.95 -4.55
CA LYS A 45 -23.51 11.34 -3.43
C LYS A 45 -23.69 10.50 -2.14
N ALA A 46 -24.28 9.31 -2.21
CA ALA A 46 -24.61 8.50 -1.05
C ALA A 46 -24.03 7.08 -1.07
N ASP A 47 -23.58 6.57 -2.23
CA ASP A 47 -23.04 5.22 -2.31
C ASP A 47 -21.56 5.21 -1.87
N LYS A 48 -21.32 4.80 -0.62
CA LYS A 48 -19.96 4.62 -0.07
C LYS A 48 -19.31 3.30 -0.49
N THR A 49 -20.05 2.41 -1.16
CA THR A 49 -19.57 1.09 -1.58
C THR A 49 -18.23 1.12 -2.31
N PRO A 50 -17.95 2.07 -3.23
CA PRO A 50 -16.68 2.07 -3.94
C PRO A 50 -15.47 2.37 -3.06
N VAL A 51 -15.65 3.20 -2.02
CA VAL A 51 -14.61 3.48 -1.03
C VAL A 51 -14.36 2.21 -0.22
N THR A 52 -15.43 1.63 0.32
CA THR A 52 -15.39 0.37 1.08
C THR A 52 -14.69 -0.76 0.32
N VAL A 53 -14.97 -0.93 -0.97
CA VAL A 53 -14.31 -1.95 -1.81
C VAL A 53 -12.80 -1.71 -1.91
N ALA A 54 -12.37 -0.46 -2.05
CA ALA A 54 -10.96 -0.11 -2.16
C ALA A 54 -10.24 -0.23 -0.80
N ASP A 55 -10.86 0.18 0.32
CA ASP A 55 -10.28 0.04 1.66
C ASP A 55 -10.01 -1.44 2.00
N TYR A 56 -11.04 -2.28 1.89
CA TYR A 56 -10.91 -3.72 2.14
C TYR A 56 -9.93 -4.40 1.17
N GLY A 57 -10.03 -4.10 -0.13
CA GLY A 57 -9.15 -4.68 -1.14
C GLY A 57 -7.68 -4.37 -0.90
N SER A 58 -7.38 -3.12 -0.53
CA SER A 58 -6.03 -2.66 -0.23
C SER A 58 -5.47 -3.33 1.03
N GLN A 59 -6.27 -3.39 2.09
CA GLN A 59 -5.89 -4.06 3.34
C GLN A 59 -5.56 -5.53 3.12
N VAL A 60 -6.40 -6.24 2.36
CA VAL A 60 -6.17 -7.66 2.05
C VAL A 60 -4.88 -7.86 1.26
N LEU A 61 -4.65 -7.06 0.21
CA LEU A 61 -3.44 -7.17 -0.62
C LEU A 61 -2.17 -6.86 0.20
N VAL A 62 -2.19 -5.83 1.04
CA VAL A 62 -1.04 -5.51 1.90
C VAL A 62 -0.77 -6.66 2.87
N CYS A 63 -1.79 -7.14 3.59
CA CYS A 63 -1.67 -8.28 4.50
C CYS A 63 -1.12 -9.53 3.79
N LEU A 64 -1.64 -9.84 2.61
CA LEU A 64 -1.24 -11.00 1.81
C LEU A 64 0.24 -10.93 1.44
N VAL A 65 0.67 -9.81 0.85
CA VAL A 65 2.04 -9.63 0.37
C VAL A 65 3.02 -9.66 1.54
N LEU A 66 2.75 -8.94 2.63
CA LEU A 66 3.62 -8.94 3.80
C LEU A 66 3.78 -10.35 4.38
N LYS A 67 2.69 -11.11 4.54
CA LYS A 67 2.75 -12.50 5.03
C LYS A 67 3.53 -13.44 4.11
N LYS A 68 3.47 -13.21 2.80
CA LYS A 68 4.17 -14.03 1.79
C LYS A 68 5.67 -13.71 1.74
N GLU A 69 6.03 -12.43 1.79
CA GLU A 69 7.41 -11.97 1.66
C GLU A 69 8.18 -12.06 3.01
N LEU A 70 7.46 -11.99 4.13
CA LEU A 70 8.03 -12.02 5.49
C LEU A 70 7.39 -13.16 6.31
N PRO A 71 7.73 -14.43 6.03
CA PRO A 71 7.22 -15.56 6.80
C PRO A 71 7.86 -15.59 8.20
N SER A 72 7.32 -14.78 9.11
CA SER A 72 7.69 -14.73 10.53
C SER A 72 6.62 -15.42 11.39
N HIS A 73 7.01 -15.93 12.54
CA HIS A 73 6.10 -16.55 13.52
C HIS A 73 5.18 -15.54 14.23
N SER A 74 5.49 -14.24 14.19
CA SER A 74 4.68 -13.19 14.80
C SER A 74 4.38 -12.07 13.78
N PHE A 75 3.30 -12.23 13.02
CA PHE A 75 2.76 -11.19 12.16
C PHE A 75 1.77 -10.33 12.97
N SER A 76 2.04 -9.02 13.05
CA SER A 76 1.17 -8.04 13.69
C SER A 76 1.00 -6.84 12.78
N ILE A 77 -0.25 -6.48 12.53
CA ILE A 77 -0.65 -5.32 11.75
C ILE A 77 -1.86 -4.68 12.40
N ILE A 78 -1.85 -3.35 12.42
CA ILE A 78 -2.91 -2.48 12.89
C ILE A 78 -3.47 -1.80 11.64
N ALA A 79 -4.71 -2.10 11.29
CA ALA A 79 -5.40 -1.54 10.14
C ALA A 79 -6.81 -1.08 10.51
N GLU A 80 -7.35 -0.13 9.77
CA GLU A 80 -8.63 0.52 10.08
C GLU A 80 -9.82 -0.44 9.97
N GLU A 81 -9.81 -1.33 8.98
CA GLU A 81 -11.00 -2.08 8.59
C GLU A 81 -11.15 -3.42 9.32
N ASP A 82 -12.40 -3.76 9.66
CA ASP A 82 -12.77 -5.09 10.12
C ASP A 82 -13.90 -5.72 9.28
N SER A 83 -14.04 -7.05 9.35
CA SER A 83 -14.98 -7.77 8.49
C SER A 83 -16.42 -7.82 8.99
N LYS A 84 -16.78 -7.15 10.09
CA LYS A 84 -18.12 -7.29 10.72
C LYS A 84 -19.23 -6.95 9.72
N ASP A 85 -19.12 -5.79 9.07
CA ASP A 85 -20.13 -5.29 8.13
C ASP A 85 -20.24 -6.20 6.89
N LEU A 86 -19.14 -6.86 6.50
CA LEU A 86 -19.12 -7.80 5.36
C LEU A 86 -19.76 -9.16 5.67
N ARG A 87 -20.04 -9.45 6.95
CA ARG A 87 -20.67 -10.69 7.40
C ARG A 87 -22.18 -10.53 7.63
N GLU A 88 -22.70 -9.31 7.52
CA GLU A 88 -24.12 -9.02 7.67
C GLU A 88 -24.95 -9.48 6.45
N ASP A 89 -26.24 -9.67 6.67
CA ASP A 89 -27.19 -9.99 5.60
C ASP A 89 -27.28 -8.82 4.60
N GLY A 90 -26.95 -9.08 3.33
CA GLY A 90 -26.94 -8.09 2.25
C GLY A 90 -25.55 -7.69 1.76
N ALA A 91 -24.48 -8.05 2.47
CA ALA A 91 -23.10 -7.74 2.07
C ALA A 91 -22.47 -8.74 1.07
N GLN A 92 -23.21 -9.78 0.67
CA GLN A 92 -22.73 -10.90 -0.14
C GLN A 92 -22.24 -10.47 -1.54
N GLU A 93 -22.88 -9.45 -2.12
CA GLU A 93 -22.45 -8.86 -3.40
C GLU A 93 -21.17 -8.04 -3.24
N ILE A 94 -21.02 -7.33 -2.11
CA ILE A 94 -19.84 -6.52 -1.82
C ILE A 94 -18.61 -7.42 -1.64
N ILE A 95 -18.72 -8.49 -0.84
CA ILE A 95 -17.60 -9.42 -0.65
C ILE A 95 -17.26 -10.18 -1.94
N GLU A 96 -18.24 -10.53 -2.77
CA GLU A 96 -17.99 -11.11 -4.10
C GLU A 96 -17.18 -10.12 -4.95
N HIS A 97 -17.62 -8.87 -5.05
CA HIS A 97 -16.94 -7.84 -5.82
C HIS A 97 -15.50 -7.57 -5.34
N ILE A 98 -15.30 -7.45 -4.02
CA ILE A 98 -13.96 -7.32 -3.42
C ILE A 98 -13.08 -8.51 -3.81
N THR A 99 -13.60 -9.73 -3.66
CA THR A 99 -12.87 -10.97 -3.95
C THR A 99 -12.47 -11.04 -5.44
N THR A 100 -13.39 -10.74 -6.35
CA THR A 100 -13.10 -10.68 -7.80
C THR A 100 -12.01 -9.66 -8.09
N LEU A 101 -12.15 -8.43 -7.57
CA LEU A 101 -11.20 -7.35 -7.83
C LEU A 101 -9.79 -7.65 -7.31
N ILE A 102 -9.68 -8.24 -6.12
CA ILE A 102 -8.40 -8.67 -5.56
C ILE A 102 -7.75 -9.72 -6.47
N ASN A 103 -8.50 -10.76 -6.84
CA ASN A 103 -7.98 -11.85 -7.68
C ASN A 103 -7.55 -11.37 -9.06
N GLU A 104 -8.35 -10.51 -9.70
CA GLU A 104 -7.95 -9.89 -10.97
C GLU A 104 -6.68 -9.04 -10.81
N THR A 105 -6.53 -8.33 -9.70
CA THR A 105 -5.35 -7.51 -9.44
C THR A 105 -4.11 -8.38 -9.25
N ILE A 106 -4.23 -9.49 -8.53
CA ILE A 106 -3.16 -10.49 -8.38
C ILE A 106 -2.76 -11.09 -9.72
N VAL A 107 -3.74 -11.51 -10.53
CA VAL A 107 -3.50 -12.10 -11.86
C VAL A 107 -2.81 -11.11 -12.79
N ASN A 108 -3.29 -9.87 -12.83
CA ASN A 108 -2.72 -8.83 -13.70
C ASN A 108 -1.31 -8.41 -13.29
N ASP A 109 -1.00 -8.48 -11.99
CA ASP A 109 0.34 -8.21 -11.49
C ASP A 109 1.34 -9.32 -11.85
N GLY A 110 0.89 -10.58 -11.80
CA GLY A 110 1.69 -11.75 -12.21
C GLY A 110 2.79 -12.16 -11.22
N SER A 111 2.99 -11.44 -10.10
CA SER A 111 4.01 -11.80 -9.10
C SER A 111 3.59 -12.98 -8.20
N TYR A 112 2.29 -13.25 -8.11
CA TYR A 112 1.73 -14.27 -7.22
C TYR A 112 0.80 -15.21 -8.00
N ASN A 113 1.07 -16.51 -7.94
CA ASN A 113 0.22 -17.53 -8.53
C ASN A 113 -0.76 -18.09 -7.49
N MET A 114 -1.80 -17.32 -7.18
CA MET A 114 -2.85 -17.73 -6.24
C MET A 114 -4.19 -17.05 -6.55
N SER A 115 -5.25 -17.59 -5.96
CA SER A 115 -6.58 -16.99 -5.94
C SER A 115 -7.13 -17.14 -4.53
N LEU A 116 -7.78 -16.09 -4.03
CA LEU A 116 -8.39 -16.03 -2.72
C LEU A 116 -9.87 -16.38 -2.81
N SER A 117 -10.35 -17.19 -1.88
CA SER A 117 -11.77 -17.35 -1.61
C SER A 117 -12.31 -16.18 -0.77
N LYS A 118 -13.64 -16.06 -0.66
CA LYS A 118 -14.28 -15.07 0.24
C LYS A 118 -13.82 -15.21 1.69
N GLU A 119 -13.64 -16.45 2.15
CA GLU A 119 -13.18 -16.70 3.53
C GLU A 119 -11.73 -16.25 3.72
N ASP A 120 -10.87 -16.45 2.71
CA ASP A 120 -9.50 -15.95 2.75
C ASP A 120 -9.46 -14.41 2.83
N VAL A 121 -10.34 -13.74 2.09
CA VAL A 121 -10.50 -12.27 2.12
C VAL A 121 -10.94 -11.80 3.50
N LEU A 122 -12.00 -12.39 4.07
CA LEU A 122 -12.50 -12.04 5.40
C LEU A 122 -11.44 -12.27 6.49
N SER A 123 -10.75 -13.41 6.42
CA SER A 123 -9.65 -13.76 7.33
C SER A 123 -8.46 -12.79 7.21
N ALA A 124 -8.13 -12.34 6.00
CA ALA A 124 -7.08 -11.35 5.78
C ALA A 124 -7.44 -9.97 6.35
N ILE A 125 -8.71 -9.54 6.22
CA ILE A 125 -9.23 -8.30 6.85
C ILE A 125 -9.11 -8.41 8.36
N ASP A 126 -9.62 -9.51 8.95
CA ASP A 126 -9.59 -9.74 10.40
C ASP A 126 -8.17 -9.87 10.97
N GLY A 127 -7.17 -10.15 10.13
CA GLY A 127 -5.76 -10.10 10.49
C GLY A 127 -5.24 -8.69 10.84
N GLY A 128 -5.99 -7.64 10.48
CA GLY A 128 -5.73 -6.22 10.75
C GLY A 128 -5.91 -5.76 12.20
N LYS A 129 -6.39 -6.65 13.09
CA LYS A 129 -6.92 -6.31 14.41
C LYS A 129 -5.90 -6.25 15.53
N SER A 130 -4.61 -6.12 15.23
CA SER A 130 -3.63 -6.02 16.32
C SER A 130 -3.85 -4.72 17.11
N GLU A 131 -3.77 -4.77 18.43
CA GLU A 131 -3.78 -3.58 19.28
C GLU A 131 -2.44 -2.81 19.25
N GLY A 132 -1.42 -3.39 18.60
CA GLY A 132 -0.06 -2.88 18.66
C GLY A 132 0.58 -3.08 20.03
N GLY A 133 1.49 -2.19 20.39
CA GLY A 133 2.14 -2.21 21.68
C GLY A 133 3.49 -1.47 21.67
N PRO A 134 4.11 -1.31 22.85
CA PRO A 134 5.41 -0.67 22.99
C PRO A 134 6.59 -1.58 22.59
N SER A 135 6.34 -2.87 22.34
CA SER A 135 7.37 -3.90 22.16
C SER A 135 7.05 -4.79 20.96
N GLY A 136 8.07 -5.28 20.27
CA GLY A 136 7.91 -6.08 19.07
C GLY A 136 7.68 -5.25 17.81
N ARG A 137 7.36 -5.95 16.71
CA ARG A 137 7.18 -5.36 15.39
C ARG A 137 5.71 -5.28 15.01
N HIS A 138 5.26 -4.09 14.66
CA HIS A 138 3.86 -3.80 14.32
C HIS A 138 3.79 -3.02 13.02
N TRP A 139 3.12 -3.57 12.02
CA TRP A 139 2.75 -2.82 10.83
C TRP A 139 1.56 -1.90 11.13
N ILE A 140 1.55 -0.71 10.55
CA ILE A 140 0.43 0.22 10.63
C ILE A 140 -0.01 0.54 9.20
N LEU A 141 -1.27 0.33 8.90
CA LEU A 141 -1.83 0.54 7.57
C LEU A 141 -3.03 1.49 7.63
N ASP A 142 -2.96 2.53 6.81
CA ASP A 142 -4.13 3.26 6.33
C ASP A 142 -4.31 2.93 4.84
N PRO A 143 -5.35 2.15 4.48
CA PRO A 143 -5.52 1.67 3.12
C PRO A 143 -5.80 2.81 2.12
N ILE A 144 -6.49 3.87 2.55
CA ILE A 144 -6.80 5.06 1.73
C ILE A 144 -6.81 6.32 2.61
N ASP A 145 -5.63 6.93 2.76
CA ASP A 145 -5.52 8.27 3.33
C ASP A 145 -6.00 9.30 2.29
N GLY A 146 -7.04 10.06 2.65
CA GLY A 146 -7.64 11.08 1.79
C GLY A 146 -8.86 10.60 0.98
N THR A 147 -9.77 9.83 1.59
CA THR A 147 -11.00 9.31 0.98
C THR A 147 -11.82 10.32 0.15
N LYS A 148 -11.91 11.58 0.60
CA LYS A 148 -12.61 12.64 -0.16
C LYS A 148 -11.92 12.95 -1.48
N GLY A 149 -10.59 12.93 -1.49
CA GLY A 149 -9.79 13.10 -2.70
C GLY A 149 -9.93 11.89 -3.61
N PHE A 150 -9.89 10.67 -3.03
CA PHE A 150 -10.15 9.43 -3.75
C PHE A 150 -11.48 9.48 -4.53
N ILE A 151 -12.60 9.81 -3.87
CA ILE A 151 -13.92 9.90 -4.52
C ILE A 151 -13.95 10.92 -5.66
N ARG A 152 -13.21 12.03 -5.55
CA ARG A 152 -13.22 13.12 -6.53
C ARG A 152 -12.29 12.89 -7.72
N GLY A 153 -11.43 11.87 -7.67
CA GLY A 153 -10.33 11.74 -8.62
C GLY A 153 -9.12 12.61 -8.30
N ASP A 154 -9.07 13.21 -7.12
CA ASP A 154 -7.93 14.00 -6.63
C ASP A 154 -6.87 13.09 -5.98
N GLN A 155 -5.96 13.67 -5.20
CA GLN A 155 -4.89 12.94 -4.52
C GLN A 155 -5.41 12.09 -3.35
N TYR A 156 -4.80 10.93 -3.15
CA TYR A 156 -4.93 10.04 -2.00
C TYR A 156 -3.64 9.22 -1.89
N ALA A 157 -3.46 8.51 -0.77
CA ALA A 157 -2.32 7.61 -0.60
C ALA A 157 -2.74 6.26 0.03
N VAL A 158 -1.99 5.22 -0.29
CA VAL A 158 -1.94 3.99 0.51
C VAL A 158 -0.73 4.13 1.43
N ALA A 159 -0.93 4.14 2.75
CA ALA A 159 0.11 4.45 3.72
C ALA A 159 0.44 3.25 4.62
N LEU A 160 1.69 2.80 4.58
CA LEU A 160 2.17 1.67 5.36
C LEU A 160 3.42 2.06 6.16
N GLY A 161 3.40 1.83 7.46
CA GLY A 161 4.53 2.01 8.36
C GLY A 161 4.88 0.75 9.12
N LEU A 162 6.11 0.67 9.61
CA LEU A 162 6.57 -0.37 10.54
C LEU A 162 7.08 0.29 11.83
N LEU A 163 6.52 -0.17 12.95
CA LEU A 163 7.09 0.02 14.28
C LEU A 163 8.00 -1.15 14.64
N ASP A 164 9.13 -0.86 15.28
CA ASP A 164 9.99 -1.84 15.95
C ASP A 164 10.33 -1.31 17.34
N GLU A 165 9.94 -2.05 18.39
CA GLU A 165 10.06 -1.62 19.79
C GLU A 165 9.46 -0.22 20.03
N GLY A 166 8.25 -0.01 19.51
CA GLY A 166 7.48 1.24 19.66
C GLY A 166 8.01 2.43 18.87
N LYS A 167 9.04 2.26 18.02
CA LYS A 167 9.61 3.32 17.19
C LYS A 167 9.31 3.11 15.72
N VAL A 168 8.95 4.18 15.00
CA VAL A 168 8.81 4.15 13.54
C VAL A 168 10.19 3.94 12.91
N VAL A 169 10.36 2.84 12.17
CA VAL A 169 11.64 2.48 11.55
C VAL A 169 11.60 2.47 10.03
N LEU A 170 10.40 2.41 9.44
CA LEU A 170 10.17 2.36 8.01
C LEU A 170 8.79 2.94 7.67
N GLY A 171 8.72 3.65 6.54
CA GLY A 171 7.46 4.14 5.97
C GLY A 171 7.45 4.03 4.44
N VAL A 172 6.30 3.70 3.87
CA VAL A 172 6.04 3.63 2.44
C VAL A 172 4.69 4.30 2.15
N LEU A 173 4.67 5.23 1.20
CA LEU A 173 3.47 5.90 0.71
C LEU A 173 3.33 5.65 -0.78
N GLY A 174 2.25 4.97 -1.18
CA GLY A 174 1.84 4.86 -2.58
C GLY A 174 0.92 6.01 -2.91
N CYS A 175 1.32 6.91 -3.81
CA CYS A 175 0.57 8.10 -4.21
C CYS A 175 0.16 7.95 -5.69
N PRO A 176 -0.99 7.32 -5.98
CA PRO A 176 -1.25 6.80 -7.32
C PRO A 176 -1.61 7.88 -8.34
N ASN A 177 -2.00 9.07 -7.86
CA ASN A 177 -2.33 10.24 -8.67
C ASN A 177 -1.25 11.32 -8.66
N LEU A 178 -0.11 11.07 -7.99
CA LEU A 178 1.00 12.02 -7.92
C LEU A 178 2.08 11.63 -8.94
N PRO A 179 2.30 12.42 -10.01
CA PRO A 179 3.29 12.12 -11.02
C PRO A 179 4.71 12.41 -10.51
N LEU A 180 5.67 11.61 -10.96
CA LEU A 180 7.08 11.92 -10.78
C LEU A 180 7.55 12.89 -11.83
N LYS A 181 7.95 14.09 -11.39
CA LYS A 181 8.60 15.05 -12.26
C LYS A 181 10.08 14.71 -12.36
N SER A 182 10.53 14.24 -13.53
CA SER A 182 11.96 14.13 -13.83
C SER A 182 12.61 15.52 -13.73
N THR A 183 13.63 15.66 -12.89
CA THR A 183 14.38 16.91 -12.74
C THR A 183 15.34 17.21 -13.91
N ASN A 184 15.42 16.32 -14.92
CA ASN A 184 16.29 16.49 -16.07
C ASN A 184 15.59 17.24 -17.21
N LYS A 185 15.82 18.56 -17.29
CA LYS A 185 15.38 19.43 -18.41
C LYS A 185 16.00 19.11 -19.78
N ASN A 186 16.96 18.18 -19.87
CA ASN A 186 17.76 17.97 -21.09
C ASN A 186 17.62 16.60 -21.75
N ASN A 187 16.76 15.71 -21.26
CA ASN A 187 16.43 14.47 -21.97
C ASN A 187 14.91 14.35 -22.06
N SER A 188 14.39 14.67 -23.25
CA SER A 188 13.09 14.24 -23.74
C SER A 188 13.07 12.73 -23.99
N SER A 189 13.50 11.93 -23.01
CA SER A 189 13.11 10.53 -22.90
C SER A 189 11.81 10.53 -22.12
N SER A 190 10.72 10.49 -22.86
CA SER A 190 9.35 10.41 -22.42
C SER A 190 9.19 9.31 -21.37
N PHE A 191 9.24 9.65 -20.09
CA PHE A 191 8.39 8.98 -19.11
C PHE A 191 6.96 9.41 -19.47
N GLY A 192 6.44 8.87 -20.57
CA GLY A 192 5.08 9.16 -21.03
C GLY A 192 4.13 8.74 -19.93
N ASP A 193 3.25 9.66 -19.51
CA ASP A 193 2.00 9.40 -18.77
C ASP A 193 2.03 8.41 -17.59
N ARG A 194 3.19 8.06 -17.02
CA ARG A 194 3.25 7.18 -15.85
C ARG A 194 2.85 8.01 -14.62
N ILE A 195 1.57 7.95 -14.32
CA ILE A 195 0.96 8.55 -13.13
C ILE A 195 1.19 7.58 -11.97
N GLY A 196 1.73 8.11 -10.87
CA GLY A 196 1.92 7.36 -9.63
C GLY A 196 3.36 7.36 -9.13
N SER A 197 3.52 7.66 -7.86
CA SER A 197 4.81 7.67 -7.16
C SER A 197 4.75 6.81 -5.91
N LEU A 198 5.89 6.24 -5.54
CA LEU A 198 6.11 5.50 -4.32
C LEU A 198 7.20 6.19 -3.52
N PHE A 199 6.84 6.80 -2.40
CA PHE A 199 7.80 7.37 -1.46
C PHE A 199 8.12 6.35 -0.39
N PHE A 200 9.36 6.28 0.03
CA PHE A 200 9.75 5.38 1.10
C PHE A 200 10.98 5.88 1.86
N ALA A 201 11.07 5.49 3.12
CA ALA A 201 12.20 5.80 3.97
C ALA A 201 12.40 4.67 4.99
N THR A 202 13.65 4.50 5.40
CA THR A 202 14.02 3.68 6.56
C THR A 202 14.97 4.47 7.46
N ILE A 203 14.90 4.22 8.76
CA ILE A 203 15.72 4.91 9.75
C ILE A 203 17.21 4.83 9.37
N GLY A 204 17.88 5.99 9.37
CA GLY A 204 19.29 6.10 9.00
C GLY A 204 19.62 6.00 7.50
N CYS A 205 18.65 5.78 6.62
CA CYS A 205 18.87 5.67 5.16
C CYS A 205 18.35 6.85 4.34
N GLY A 206 17.60 7.76 4.98
CA GLY A 206 16.94 8.89 4.32
C GLY A 206 15.67 8.49 3.55
N ALA A 207 15.12 9.43 2.80
CA ALA A 207 13.91 9.25 2.00
C ALA A 207 14.23 9.14 0.50
N GLN A 208 13.45 8.33 -0.21
CA GLN A 208 13.58 8.08 -1.64
C GLN A 208 12.20 8.07 -2.30
N VAL A 209 12.20 8.25 -3.61
CA VAL A 209 10.99 8.11 -4.42
C VAL A 209 11.28 7.33 -5.69
N GLU A 210 10.32 6.52 -6.15
CA GLU A 210 10.37 5.83 -7.43
C GLU A 210 8.99 5.77 -8.08
N ALA A 211 8.93 5.49 -9.38
CA ALA A 211 7.66 5.33 -10.08
C ALA A 211 6.90 4.13 -9.52
N LEU A 212 5.57 4.25 -9.40
CA LEU A 212 4.73 3.19 -8.86
C LEU A 212 4.79 1.90 -9.70
N GLU A 213 5.03 2.00 -11.01
CA GLU A 213 5.21 0.86 -11.92
C GLU A 213 6.62 0.26 -11.90
N GLY A 214 7.50 0.71 -11.00
CA GLY A 214 8.89 0.29 -10.94
C GLY A 214 9.79 1.10 -11.86
N SER A 215 10.80 1.73 -11.28
CA SER A 215 11.91 2.43 -11.94
C SER A 215 13.07 2.52 -10.94
N GLU A 216 14.28 2.88 -11.39
CA GLU A 216 15.39 3.12 -10.45
C GLU A 216 15.03 4.24 -9.45
N PRO A 217 15.26 4.04 -8.13
CA PRO A 217 14.93 5.03 -7.12
C PRO A 217 15.70 6.34 -7.30
N GLN A 218 15.00 7.47 -7.22
CA GLN A 218 15.59 8.79 -7.13
C GLN A 218 15.74 9.18 -5.66
N LYS A 219 16.97 9.51 -5.24
CA LYS A 219 17.23 10.04 -3.90
C LYS A 219 16.82 11.51 -3.85
N HIS A 220 15.88 11.84 -2.97
CA HIS A 220 15.67 13.22 -2.56
C HIS A 220 16.30 13.41 -1.19
N HIS A 221 17.32 14.25 -1.12
CA HIS A 221 18.00 14.52 0.14
C HIS A 221 17.11 15.39 1.03
N THR A 222 16.44 14.76 2.00
CA THR A 222 15.85 15.44 3.14
C THR A 222 16.78 15.22 4.34
N PRO A 223 17.22 16.28 5.05
CA PRO A 223 17.94 16.09 6.31
C PRO A 223 17.04 15.27 7.25
N SER A 224 17.63 14.25 7.87
CA SER A 224 17.02 13.22 8.70
C SER A 224 15.65 13.61 9.28
N VAL A 225 14.59 13.08 8.69
CA VAL A 225 13.27 13.03 9.32
C VAL A 225 13.06 11.56 9.66
N ILE A 226 12.68 11.32 10.91
CA ILE A 226 12.60 10.05 11.67
C ILE A 226 13.91 9.68 12.37
#